data_AF-A0A453A971-F1
#
_entry.id   AF-A0A453A971-F1
#
_cell.length_a   1.000
_cell.length_b   1.000
_cell.length_c   1.000
_cell.angle_alpha   90.00
_cell.angle_beta   90.00
_cell.angle_gamma   90.00
#
_symmetry.space_group_name_H-M   'P 1'
#
loop_
_entity.id
_entity.type
_entity.pdbx_description
1 polymer ?
#
loop_
_entity_poly.entity_id
_entity_poly.type
_entity_poly.pdbx_seq_one_letter_code
_entity_poly.pdbx_strand_id
1 'polypeptide(L)'
;MGRGSKVIIVSKLKRIARFGTVKPILLSGLSHDELTYLFKALAFGSIEPAEHPRLVQIADEFAMVIHSSQVSLVATNMFTDVLRSNLDVQFWRCILDKVARMVKRNRSIYGLNPTMRIEQGHPVDITDIALHPLSMKPYSDNISIKTELPSVTFGELITDPTVRPKGDFTLIAWESRIAPHKSFPNYVTSHAQDTHQSSALPGRKRRGVPI
;
A
#
# COMPACT_ATOMS: atom_id res chain seq x y z
N MET A 1 -10.51 24.41 31.12
CA MET A 1 -10.26 23.00 31.46
C MET A 1 -10.50 22.82 32.94
N GLY A 2 -11.28 21.83 33.36
CA GLY A 2 -11.58 21.59 34.77
C GLY A 2 -10.42 20.89 35.48
N ARG A 3 -10.44 20.88 36.81
CA ARG A 3 -9.49 20.11 37.63
C ARG A 3 -9.64 18.62 37.28
N GLY A 4 -8.54 17.96 36.92
CA GLY A 4 -8.52 16.54 36.52
C GLY A 4 -8.54 16.27 35.01
N SER A 5 -8.69 17.28 34.15
CA SER A 5 -8.55 17.11 32.70
C SER A 5 -7.14 16.64 32.31
N LYS A 6 -7.05 15.72 31.34
CA LYS A 6 -5.79 15.21 30.78
C LYS A 6 -5.72 15.50 29.28
N VAL A 7 -4.52 15.78 28.78
CA VAL A 7 -4.26 15.98 27.35
C VAL A 7 -3.20 14.96 26.92
N ILE A 8 -3.46 14.28 25.80
CA ILE A 8 -2.51 13.36 25.18
C ILE A 8 -1.99 14.03 23.90
N ILE A 9 -0.67 14.14 23.78
CA ILE A 9 -0.02 14.69 22.59
C ILE A 9 0.68 13.53 21.87
N VAL A 10 0.26 13.25 20.64
CA VAL A 10 0.88 12.25 19.77
C VAL A 10 1.67 12.98 18.69
N SER A 11 2.98 12.71 18.58
CA SER A 11 3.83 13.41 17.60
C SER A 11 5.04 12.57 17.18
N LYS A 12 5.47 12.72 15.92
CA LYS A 12 6.77 12.23 15.42
C LYS A 12 7.95 13.10 15.90
N LEU A 13 7.68 14.32 16.38
CA LEU A 13 8.72 15.29 16.76
C LEU A 13 9.11 15.15 18.23
N LYS A 14 10.30 14.59 18.50
CA LYS A 14 10.82 14.40 19.87
C LYS A 14 10.82 15.69 20.70
N ARG A 15 11.04 16.86 20.08
CA ARG A 15 11.00 18.17 20.76
C ARG A 15 9.66 18.51 21.42
N ILE A 16 8.57 17.84 21.04
CA ILE A 16 7.24 18.04 21.63
C ILE A 16 7.16 17.46 23.05
N ALA A 17 8.05 16.53 23.40
CA ALA A 17 8.12 15.95 24.75
C ALA A 17 8.32 17.01 25.87
N ARG A 18 8.88 18.18 25.55
CA ARG A 18 9.06 19.29 26.51
C ARG A 18 7.73 19.86 27.06
N PHE A 19 6.61 19.59 26.39
CA PHE A 19 5.28 20.01 26.84
C PHE A 19 4.60 18.96 27.75
N GLY A 20 5.20 17.77 27.88
CA GLY A 20 4.65 16.69 28.70
C GLY A 20 4.91 16.92 30.19
N THR A 21 3.94 16.56 31.03
CA THR A 21 4.08 16.53 32.49
C THR A 21 4.53 15.17 33.02
N VAL A 22 4.70 14.18 32.14
CA VAL A 22 5.16 12.80 32.43
C VAL A 22 6.18 12.35 31.39
N LYS A 23 6.95 11.29 31.70
CA LYS A 23 7.90 10.69 30.76
C LYS A 23 7.18 10.28 29.47
N PRO A 24 7.67 10.67 28.28
CA PRO A 24 7.03 10.31 27.02
C PRO A 24 7.09 8.81 26.79
N ILE A 25 6.02 8.27 26.22
CA ILE A 25 5.99 6.90 25.70
C ILE A 25 6.55 6.92 24.28
N LEU A 26 7.66 6.23 24.05
CA LEU A 26 8.26 6.09 22.74
C LEU A 26 7.71 4.84 22.08
N LEU A 27 7.02 5.01 20.96
CA LEU A 27 6.57 3.89 20.13
C LEU A 27 7.73 3.41 19.25
N SER A 28 7.99 2.11 19.27
CA SER A 28 8.97 1.42 18.41
C SER A 28 8.27 0.47 17.44
N GLY A 29 9.00 -0.03 16.45
CA GLY A 29 8.52 -1.13 15.62
C GLY A 29 8.24 -2.38 16.46
N LEU A 30 7.29 -3.20 16.01
CA LEU A 30 7.02 -4.52 16.58
C LEU A 30 8.19 -5.46 16.25
N SER A 31 8.52 -6.33 17.20
CA SER A 31 9.34 -7.51 16.92
C SER A 31 8.66 -8.44 15.90
N HIS A 32 9.41 -9.38 15.35
CA HIS A 32 8.86 -10.36 14.41
C HIS A 32 7.72 -11.17 15.04
N ASP A 33 7.86 -11.59 16.30
CA ASP A 33 6.85 -12.39 16.99
C ASP A 33 5.59 -11.58 17.29
N GLU A 34 5.73 -10.33 17.76
CA GLU A 34 4.60 -9.42 17.99
C GLU A 34 3.86 -9.11 16.69
N LEU A 35 4.58 -8.86 15.60
CA LEU A 35 3.99 -8.61 14.29
C LEU A 35 3.29 -9.86 13.75
N THR A 36 3.88 -11.04 13.92
CA THR A 36 3.29 -12.32 13.50
C THR A 36 2.00 -12.60 14.24
N TYR A 37 2.00 -12.40 15.57
CA TYR A 37 0.79 -12.51 16.39
C TYR A 37 -0.29 -11.54 15.92
N LEU A 38 0.06 -10.25 15.77
CA LEU A 38 -0.88 -9.22 15.29
C LEU A 38 -1.42 -9.55 13.91
N PHE A 39 -0.56 -10.00 12.99
CA PHE A 39 -0.94 -10.34 11.62
C PHE A 39 -1.97 -11.46 11.60
N LYS A 40 -1.74 -12.55 12.35
CA LYS A 40 -2.69 -13.66 12.48
C LYS A 40 -4.01 -13.20 13.09
N ALA A 41 -3.96 -12.48 14.21
CA ALA A 41 -5.16 -11.98 14.87
C ALA A 41 -6.01 -11.12 13.92
N LEU A 42 -5.37 -10.27 13.10
CA LEU A 42 -6.07 -9.48 12.10
C LEU A 42 -6.57 -10.35 10.94
N ALA A 43 -5.72 -11.14 10.29
CA ALA A 43 -6.09 -11.90 9.08
C ALA A 43 -7.21 -12.92 9.33
N PHE A 44 -7.24 -13.56 10.50
CA PHE A 44 -8.30 -14.51 10.86
C PHE A 44 -9.53 -13.84 11.51
N GLY A 45 -9.35 -12.68 12.16
CA GLY A 45 -10.45 -11.99 12.83
C GLY A 45 -11.05 -12.83 13.95
N SER A 46 -12.32 -13.21 13.80
CA SER A 46 -13.04 -14.07 14.77
C SER A 46 -12.96 -15.57 14.45
N ILE A 47 -12.24 -15.96 13.41
CA ILE A 47 -12.10 -17.35 12.98
C ILE A 47 -10.96 -18.01 13.75
N GLU A 48 -11.16 -19.26 14.19
CA GLU A 48 -10.17 -20.04 14.93
C GLU A 48 -9.02 -20.49 14.00
N PRO A 49 -7.78 -19.99 14.19
CA PRO A 49 -6.68 -20.33 13.28
C PRO A 49 -6.31 -21.81 13.29
N ALA A 50 -6.56 -22.52 14.40
CA ALA A 50 -6.27 -23.95 14.53
C ALA A 50 -7.05 -24.82 13.52
N GLU A 51 -8.21 -24.36 13.05
CA GLU A 51 -9.02 -25.04 12.03
C GLU A 51 -8.46 -24.87 10.61
N HIS A 52 -7.51 -23.94 10.42
CA HIS A 52 -6.95 -23.58 9.11
C HIS A 52 -5.41 -23.63 9.08
N PRO A 53 -4.79 -24.80 9.36
CA PRO A 53 -3.33 -24.90 9.55
C PRO A 53 -2.51 -24.45 8.33
N ARG A 54 -3.02 -24.63 7.11
CA ARG A 54 -2.35 -24.16 5.89
C ARG A 54 -2.36 -22.63 5.77
N LEU A 55 -3.44 -21.97 6.19
CA LEU A 55 -3.51 -20.51 6.19
C LEU A 55 -2.60 -19.92 7.26
N VAL A 56 -2.45 -20.61 8.41
CA VAL A 56 -1.52 -20.21 9.47
C VAL A 56 -0.08 -20.16 8.94
N GLN A 57 0.33 -21.18 8.19
CA GLN A 57 1.66 -21.21 7.54
C GLN A 57 1.83 -20.03 6.57
N ILE A 58 0.82 -19.75 5.75
CA ILE A 58 0.88 -18.61 4.81
C ILE A 58 0.92 -17.28 5.57
N ALA A 59 0.20 -17.15 6.70
CA ALA A 59 0.28 -15.96 7.55
C ALA A 59 1.68 -15.75 8.15
N ASP A 60 2.37 -16.83 8.53
CA ASP A 60 3.76 -16.75 9.01
C ASP A 60 4.69 -16.25 7.90
N GLU A 61 4.57 -16.78 6.69
CA GLU A 61 5.32 -16.31 5.52
C GLU A 61 5.02 -14.83 5.22
N PHE A 62 3.75 -14.44 5.30
CA PHE A 62 3.32 -13.05 5.14
C PHE A 62 3.97 -12.13 6.18
N ALA A 63 3.88 -12.50 7.46
CA ALA A 63 4.46 -11.72 8.55
C ALA A 63 5.97 -11.58 8.40
N MET A 64 6.66 -12.63 7.92
CA MET A 64 8.07 -12.57 7.58
C MET A 64 8.36 -11.54 6.49
N VAL A 65 7.61 -11.55 5.38
CA VAL A 65 7.77 -10.57 4.29
C VAL A 65 7.52 -9.14 4.77
N ILE A 66 6.45 -8.93 5.55
CA ILE A 66 6.09 -7.62 6.12
C ILE A 66 7.20 -7.12 7.06
N HIS A 67 7.67 -7.98 7.97
CA HIS A 67 8.70 -7.63 8.94
C HIS A 67 10.05 -7.34 8.28
N SER A 68 10.56 -8.26 7.47
CA SER A 68 11.88 -8.15 6.83
C SER A 68 11.98 -6.95 5.90
N SER A 69 10.83 -6.53 5.36
CA SER A 69 10.73 -5.45 4.39
C SER A 69 10.26 -4.14 5.02
N GLN A 70 10.08 -4.11 6.34
CA GLN A 70 9.63 -2.94 7.11
C GLN A 70 8.35 -2.32 6.52
N VAL A 71 7.39 -3.17 6.17
CA VAL A 71 6.08 -2.72 5.70
C VAL A 71 5.32 -2.09 6.87
N SER A 72 4.70 -0.93 6.66
CA SER A 72 3.99 -0.22 7.74
C SER A 72 2.83 -1.02 8.32
N LEU A 73 2.48 -0.76 9.57
CA LEU A 73 1.28 -1.33 10.20
C LEU A 73 -0.01 -0.94 9.46
N VAL A 74 -0.04 0.24 8.84
CA VAL A 74 -1.19 0.68 8.02
C VAL A 74 -1.36 -0.24 6.81
N ALA A 75 -0.29 -0.46 6.04
CA ALA A 75 -0.32 -1.38 4.89
C ALA A 75 -0.57 -2.83 5.34
N THR A 76 -0.01 -3.23 6.49
CA THR A 76 -0.27 -4.55 7.09
C THR A 76 -1.77 -4.74 7.33
N ASN A 77 -2.43 -3.75 7.94
CA ASN A 77 -3.87 -3.80 8.18
C ASN A 77 -4.66 -3.94 6.87
N MET A 78 -4.27 -3.22 5.81
CA MET A 78 -4.89 -3.34 4.48
C MET A 78 -4.80 -4.77 3.92
N PHE A 79 -3.61 -5.39 3.97
CA PHE A 79 -3.45 -6.77 3.50
C PHE A 79 -4.27 -7.76 4.33
N THR A 80 -4.25 -7.63 5.67
CA THR A 80 -5.01 -8.52 6.54
C THR A 80 -6.52 -8.39 6.34
N ASP A 81 -7.02 -7.20 6.00
CA ASP A 81 -8.44 -6.99 5.71
C ASP A 81 -8.87 -7.72 4.43
N VAL A 82 -8.02 -7.68 3.39
CA VAL A 82 -8.22 -8.43 2.15
C VAL A 82 -8.21 -9.94 2.41
N LEU A 83 -7.21 -10.43 3.14
CA LEU A 83 -7.10 -11.86 3.45
C LEU A 83 -8.29 -12.38 4.27
N ARG A 84 -8.79 -11.59 5.20
CA ARG A 84 -9.97 -11.94 6.03
C ARG A 84 -11.23 -12.16 5.20
N SER A 85 -11.34 -11.52 4.03
CA SER A 85 -12.53 -11.63 3.18
C SER A 85 -12.70 -13.00 2.51
N ASN A 86 -11.62 -13.80 2.42
CA ASN A 86 -11.64 -15.08 1.71
C ASN A 86 -10.60 -16.04 2.30
N LEU A 87 -11.05 -17.10 2.97
CA LEU A 87 -10.21 -18.11 3.61
C LEU A 87 -9.74 -19.23 2.66
N ASP A 88 -9.66 -18.95 1.36
CA ASP A 88 -9.09 -19.88 0.39
C ASP A 88 -7.55 -19.83 0.41
N VAL A 89 -6.94 -21.02 0.36
CA VAL A 89 -5.47 -21.19 0.40
C VAL A 89 -4.81 -20.59 -0.83
N GLN A 90 -5.40 -20.74 -2.02
CA GLN A 90 -4.83 -20.20 -3.26
C GLN A 90 -4.99 -18.68 -3.31
N PHE A 91 -6.10 -18.16 -2.80
CA PHE A 91 -6.29 -16.73 -2.62
C PHE A 91 -5.18 -16.14 -1.74
N TRP A 92 -4.95 -16.68 -0.54
CA TRP A 92 -3.90 -16.17 0.36
C TRP A 92 -2.50 -16.22 -0.27
N ARG A 93 -2.17 -17.32 -0.95
CA ARG A 93 -0.90 -17.46 -1.68
C ARG A 93 -0.76 -16.46 -2.81
N CYS A 94 -1.81 -16.25 -3.60
CA CYS A 94 -1.81 -15.27 -4.68
C CYS A 94 -1.53 -13.86 -4.16
N ILE A 95 -2.18 -13.46 -3.06
CA ILE A 95 -1.95 -12.15 -2.45
C ILE A 95 -0.52 -12.04 -1.88
N LEU A 96 -0.02 -13.08 -1.21
CA LEU A 96 1.37 -13.15 -0.71
C LEU A 96 2.37 -12.95 -1.84
N ASP A 97 2.19 -13.67 -2.93
CA ASP A 97 3.02 -13.61 -4.12
C ASP A 97 3.05 -12.20 -4.73
N LYS A 98 1.90 -11.54 -4.83
CA LYS A 98 1.82 -10.15 -5.31
C LYS A 98 2.61 -9.20 -4.40
N VAL A 99 2.46 -9.33 -3.08
CA VAL A 99 3.15 -8.48 -2.09
C VAL A 99 4.66 -8.70 -2.11
N ALA A 100 5.10 -9.96 -2.11
CA ALA A 100 6.52 -10.31 -2.15
C ALA A 100 7.19 -9.77 -3.42
N ARG A 101 6.53 -9.88 -4.58
CA ARG A 101 7.04 -9.29 -5.83
C ARG A 101 7.06 -7.77 -5.79
N MET A 102 6.00 -7.12 -5.33
CA MET A 102 5.94 -5.64 -5.20
C MET A 102 7.09 -5.12 -4.33
N VAL A 103 7.33 -5.76 -3.17
CA VAL A 103 8.42 -5.41 -2.27
C VAL A 103 9.77 -5.58 -2.95
N LYS A 104 10.01 -6.74 -3.58
CA LYS A 104 11.26 -7.03 -4.29
C LYS A 104 11.51 -6.03 -5.42
N ARG A 105 10.48 -5.71 -6.20
CA ARG A 105 10.52 -4.76 -7.32
C ARG A 105 10.85 -3.35 -6.84
N ASN A 106 10.17 -2.84 -5.83
CA ASN A 106 10.47 -1.52 -5.28
C ASN A 106 11.88 -1.44 -4.71
N ARG A 107 12.32 -2.46 -3.98
CA ARG A 107 13.69 -2.52 -3.47
C ARG A 107 14.72 -2.54 -4.61
N SER A 108 14.44 -3.27 -5.69
CA SER A 108 15.33 -3.34 -6.85
C SER A 108 15.42 -2.04 -7.62
N ILE A 109 14.31 -1.31 -7.80
CA ILE A 109 14.28 -0.08 -8.60
C ILE A 109 14.80 1.11 -7.79
N TYR A 110 14.48 1.18 -6.50
CA TYR A 110 14.66 2.39 -5.70
C TYR A 110 15.63 2.23 -4.53
N GLY A 111 16.10 1.02 -4.24
CA GLY A 111 17.00 0.73 -3.10
C GLY A 111 16.35 0.84 -1.72
N LEU A 112 15.13 1.38 -1.63
CA LEU A 112 14.38 1.59 -0.39
C LEU A 112 13.12 0.72 -0.34
N ASN A 113 12.67 0.40 0.87
CA ASN A 113 11.39 -0.28 1.04
C ASN A 113 10.20 0.65 0.72
N PRO A 114 9.04 0.10 0.32
CA PRO A 114 7.86 0.90 -0.04
C PRO A 114 7.39 1.88 1.04
N THR A 115 7.44 1.49 2.31
CA THR A 115 7.01 2.33 3.44
C THR A 115 7.85 3.60 3.54
N MET A 116 9.17 3.47 3.52
CA MET A 116 10.08 4.60 3.63
C MET A 116 9.91 5.58 2.47
N ARG A 117 9.62 5.07 1.25
CA ARG A 117 9.35 5.94 0.09
C ARG A 117 8.09 6.76 0.30
N ILE A 118 7.02 6.15 0.79
CA ILE A 118 5.78 6.83 1.16
C ILE A 118 6.05 7.93 2.20
N GLU A 119 6.83 7.63 3.23
CA GLU A 119 7.18 8.62 4.27
C GLU A 119 8.01 9.80 3.73
N GLN A 120 8.81 9.57 2.69
CA GLN A 120 9.57 10.60 1.99
C GLN A 120 8.73 11.34 0.92
N GLY A 121 7.46 10.99 0.75
CA GLY A 121 6.58 11.58 -0.26
C GLY A 121 6.88 11.12 -1.69
N HIS A 122 7.64 10.04 -1.85
CA HIS A 122 7.95 9.44 -3.14
C HIS A 122 6.88 8.41 -3.55
N PRO A 123 6.63 8.22 -4.87
CA PRO A 123 5.73 7.18 -5.34
C PRO A 123 6.22 5.78 -4.96
N VAL A 124 5.35 4.77 -5.02
CA VAL A 124 5.64 3.35 -4.86
C VAL A 124 5.13 2.61 -6.10
N ASP A 125 5.92 1.71 -6.66
CA ASP A 125 5.48 0.86 -7.76
C ASP A 125 4.48 -0.18 -7.21
N ILE A 126 3.27 -0.24 -7.76
CA ILE A 126 2.23 -1.19 -7.36
C ILE A 126 1.89 -2.16 -8.50
N THR A 127 2.83 -2.38 -9.42
CA THR A 127 2.63 -3.19 -10.63
C THR A 127 2.19 -4.61 -10.30
N ASP A 128 2.85 -5.24 -9.35
CA ASP A 128 2.55 -6.62 -8.96
C ASP A 128 1.21 -6.76 -8.23
N ILE A 129 0.71 -5.69 -7.61
CA ILE A 129 -0.60 -5.64 -6.97
C ILE A 129 -1.70 -5.55 -8.04
N ALA A 130 -1.57 -4.57 -8.93
CA ALA A 130 -2.59 -4.22 -9.93
C ALA A 130 -2.46 -4.98 -11.26
N LEU A 131 -1.44 -5.83 -11.41
CA LEU A 131 -1.06 -6.51 -12.65
C LEU A 131 -0.97 -5.55 -13.86
N HIS A 132 -0.47 -4.34 -13.62
CA HIS A 132 -0.39 -3.27 -14.61
C HIS A 132 0.62 -2.21 -14.17
N PRO A 133 1.39 -1.58 -15.08
CA PRO A 133 2.43 -0.62 -14.71
C PRO A 133 1.84 0.64 -14.07
N LEU A 134 1.75 0.64 -12.75
CA LEU A 134 1.13 1.69 -11.94
C LEU A 134 2.09 2.15 -10.84
N SER A 135 2.03 3.43 -10.50
CA SER A 135 2.68 3.96 -9.30
C SER A 135 1.69 4.69 -8.41
N MET A 136 1.79 4.49 -7.11
CA MET A 136 0.95 5.10 -6.08
C MET A 136 1.74 6.14 -5.29
N LYS A 137 1.15 7.29 -4.98
CA LYS A 137 1.70 8.27 -4.03
C LYS A 137 0.63 8.67 -3.00
N PRO A 138 1.00 8.91 -1.73
CA PRO A 138 0.07 9.47 -0.75
C PRO A 138 -0.49 10.80 -1.23
N TYR A 139 -1.77 11.07 -0.94
CA TYR A 139 -2.29 12.42 -1.07
C TYR A 139 -1.54 13.33 -0.08
N SER A 140 -0.87 14.36 -0.59
CA SER A 140 -0.45 15.51 0.21
C SER A 140 -1.49 16.61 0.04
N ASP A 141 -1.73 17.39 1.10
CA ASP A 141 -2.74 18.47 1.16
C ASP A 141 -2.61 19.53 0.04
N ASN A 142 -1.54 19.49 -0.77
CA ASN A 142 -1.25 20.41 -1.87
C ASN A 142 -1.84 19.99 -3.22
N ILE A 143 -2.41 18.79 -3.36
CA ILE A 143 -3.11 18.40 -4.59
C ILE A 143 -4.55 18.86 -4.44
N SER A 144 -4.79 20.08 -4.93
CA SER A 144 -6.13 20.63 -5.18
C SER A 144 -7.00 19.52 -5.76
N ILE A 145 -8.10 19.21 -5.08
CA ILE A 145 -9.22 18.40 -5.55
C ILE A 145 -9.79 19.12 -6.77
N LYS A 146 -9.11 19.01 -7.91
CA LYS A 146 -9.44 19.71 -9.16
C LYS A 146 -10.02 18.76 -10.20
N THR A 147 -10.26 17.50 -9.83
CA THR A 147 -10.89 16.53 -10.72
C THR A 147 -11.47 15.40 -9.88
N GLU A 148 -12.76 15.11 -10.05
CA GLU A 148 -13.40 13.88 -9.56
C GLU A 148 -12.81 12.70 -10.34
N LEU A 149 -11.62 12.27 -9.96
CA LEU A 149 -11.01 11.07 -10.52
C LEU A 149 -11.85 9.85 -10.12
N PRO A 150 -11.95 8.83 -10.98
CA PRO A 150 -12.55 7.57 -10.57
C PRO A 150 -11.82 7.03 -9.35
N SER A 151 -12.56 6.41 -8.43
CA SER A 151 -12.00 5.81 -7.22
C SER A 151 -12.21 4.30 -7.20
N VAL A 152 -11.21 3.57 -6.70
CA VAL A 152 -11.28 2.13 -6.44
C VAL A 152 -10.70 1.86 -5.06
N THR A 153 -11.23 0.87 -4.35
CA THR A 153 -10.64 0.47 -3.07
C THR A 153 -9.42 -0.41 -3.28
N PHE A 154 -8.52 -0.42 -2.30
CA PHE A 154 -7.37 -1.33 -2.32
C PHE A 154 -7.80 -2.80 -2.40
N GLY A 155 -8.86 -3.17 -1.66
CA GLY A 155 -9.41 -4.51 -1.67
C GLY A 155 -9.87 -4.93 -3.07
N GLU A 156 -10.72 -4.13 -3.71
CA GLU A 156 -11.19 -4.42 -5.07
C GLU A 156 -10.03 -4.55 -6.05
N LEU A 157 -9.09 -3.62 -6.04
CA LEU A 157 -7.97 -3.61 -6.99
C LEU A 157 -7.07 -4.84 -6.87
N ILE A 158 -6.76 -5.27 -5.63
CA ILE A 158 -5.87 -6.41 -5.42
C ILE A 158 -6.57 -7.75 -5.67
N THR A 159 -7.88 -7.85 -5.44
CA THR A 159 -8.66 -9.07 -5.69
C THR A 159 -9.04 -9.21 -7.16
N ASP A 160 -9.44 -8.10 -7.80
CA ASP A 160 -9.86 -8.05 -9.20
C ASP A 160 -9.15 -6.91 -9.94
N PRO A 161 -8.05 -7.20 -10.66
CA PRO A 161 -7.34 -6.20 -11.45
C PRO A 161 -8.18 -5.56 -12.57
N THR A 162 -9.35 -6.13 -12.93
CA THR A 162 -10.20 -5.63 -14.02
C THR A 162 -11.01 -4.39 -13.63
N VAL A 163 -11.23 -4.16 -12.32
CA VAL A 163 -11.92 -2.97 -11.81
C VAL A 163 -11.08 -1.69 -11.91
N ARG A 164 -9.81 -1.82 -12.32
CA ARG A 164 -8.88 -0.71 -12.49
C ARG A 164 -9.45 0.32 -13.50
N PRO A 165 -9.55 1.61 -13.12
CA PRO A 165 -9.93 2.67 -14.06
C PRO A 165 -8.93 2.85 -15.21
N LYS A 166 -9.40 3.42 -16.32
CA LYS A 166 -8.52 3.85 -17.43
C LYS A 166 -7.85 5.17 -17.05
N GLY A 167 -6.52 5.20 -17.06
CA GLY A 167 -5.73 6.40 -16.72
C GLY A 167 -5.47 6.54 -15.22
N ASP A 168 -5.33 7.78 -14.76
CA ASP A 168 -5.04 8.11 -13.36
C ASP A 168 -6.31 8.02 -12.50
N PHE A 169 -6.17 7.59 -11.25
CA PHE A 169 -7.30 7.34 -10.37
C PHE A 169 -6.95 7.49 -8.89
N THR A 170 -7.99 7.51 -8.06
CA THR A 170 -7.86 7.52 -6.60
C THR A 170 -7.96 6.11 -6.05
N LEU A 171 -6.94 5.67 -5.31
CA LEU A 171 -6.97 4.41 -4.58
C LEU A 171 -7.35 4.68 -3.11
N ILE A 172 -8.51 4.21 -2.69
CA ILE A 172 -8.91 4.25 -1.28
C ILE A 172 -8.19 3.12 -0.55
N ALA A 173 -7.12 3.44 0.17
CA ALA A 173 -6.33 2.45 0.89
C ALA A 173 -7.11 1.83 2.04
N TRP A 174 -7.83 2.66 2.79
CA TRP A 174 -8.64 2.24 3.93
C TRP A 174 -9.68 3.30 4.25
N GLU A 175 -10.77 2.86 4.87
CA GLU A 175 -11.80 3.71 5.44
C GLU A 175 -12.01 3.36 6.92
N SER A 176 -12.04 4.39 7.77
CA SER A 176 -12.24 4.19 9.19
C SER A 176 -13.60 3.56 9.48
N ARG A 177 -13.62 2.48 10.26
CA ARG A 177 -14.86 1.89 10.80
C ARG A 177 -15.44 2.71 11.96
N ILE A 178 -14.69 3.68 12.46
CA ILE A 178 -15.08 4.55 13.57
C ILE A 178 -15.41 5.93 12.98
N ALA A 179 -16.51 6.53 13.45
CA ALA A 179 -16.89 7.89 13.10
C ALA A 179 -15.71 8.87 13.30
N PRO A 180 -15.46 9.81 12.36
CA PRO A 180 -16.33 10.20 11.24
C PRO A 180 -16.08 9.42 9.92
N HIS A 181 -15.62 8.17 9.96
CA HIS A 181 -15.41 7.33 8.76
C HIS A 181 -14.45 7.92 7.73
N LYS A 182 -13.37 8.55 8.21
CA LYS A 182 -12.36 9.15 7.34
C LYS A 182 -11.74 8.12 6.40
N SER A 183 -11.73 8.42 5.10
CA SER A 183 -11.01 7.66 4.08
C SER A 183 -9.57 8.12 3.93
N PHE A 184 -8.69 7.21 3.50
CA PHE A 184 -7.27 7.46 3.27
C PHE A 184 -6.94 7.24 1.78
N PRO A 185 -7.12 8.26 0.93
CA PRO A 185 -6.88 8.14 -0.50
C PRO A 185 -5.38 8.20 -0.82
N ASN A 186 -4.99 7.52 -1.90
CA ASN A 186 -3.72 7.66 -2.58
C ASN A 186 -3.97 7.99 -4.05
N TYR A 187 -3.10 8.78 -4.66
CA TYR A 187 -3.15 9.05 -6.09
C TYR A 187 -2.37 7.99 -6.85
N VAL A 188 -2.97 7.43 -7.89
CA VAL A 188 -2.35 6.40 -8.74
C VAL A 188 -2.17 6.93 -10.15
N THR A 189 -0.95 6.77 -10.67
CA THR A 189 -0.59 7.13 -12.05
C THR A 189 -0.39 5.87 -12.88
N SER A 190 -0.97 5.88 -14.08
CA SER A 190 -0.74 4.83 -15.09
C SER A 190 0.49 5.12 -15.93
N HIS A 191 1.37 4.12 -16.08
CA HIS A 191 2.57 4.19 -16.91
C HIS A 191 2.49 3.29 -18.15
N ALA A 192 1.28 2.80 -18.49
CA ALA A 192 1.11 2.10 -19.76
C ALA A 192 1.44 3.05 -20.91
N GLN A 193 2.39 2.66 -21.76
CA GLN A 193 2.61 3.33 -23.03
C GLN A 193 1.33 3.18 -23.85
N ASP A 194 0.71 4.30 -24.25
CA ASP A 194 -0.32 4.30 -25.28
C ASP A 194 0.25 3.60 -26.51
N THR A 195 -0.12 2.33 -26.72
CA THR A 195 0.28 1.58 -27.92
C THR A 195 -0.61 1.97 -29.11
N HIS A 196 -1.05 3.23 -29.16
CA HIS A 196 -1.77 3.83 -30.26
C HIS A 196 -1.12 5.16 -30.67
N GLN A 197 0.16 5.09 -31.02
CA GLN A 197 0.65 5.87 -32.16
C GLN A 197 1.33 4.92 -33.12
N SER A 198 0.66 4.74 -34.26
CA SER A 198 1.15 4.06 -35.44
C SER A 198 2.64 4.32 -35.64
N SER A 199 3.38 3.23 -35.81
CA SER A 199 4.70 3.23 -36.42
C SER A 199 4.62 3.84 -37.84
N ALA A 200 4.64 5.17 -37.93
CA ALA A 200 5.01 5.84 -39.15
C ALA A 200 6.54 5.89 -39.19
N LEU A 201 7.12 4.82 -39.72
CA LEU A 201 8.52 4.82 -40.16
C LEU A 201 8.74 6.05 -41.06
N PRO A 202 9.75 6.91 -40.81
CA PRO A 202 10.12 7.91 -41.80
C PRO A 202 10.71 7.16 -43.00
N GLY A 203 9.95 7.10 -44.09
CA GLY A 203 10.39 6.52 -45.34
C GLY A 203 11.70 7.17 -45.79
N ARG A 204 12.76 6.36 -45.92
CA ARG A 204 14.00 6.71 -46.62
C ARG A 204 13.65 7.21 -48.03
N LYS A 205 13.70 8.53 -48.26
CA LYS A 205 13.80 9.07 -49.62
C LYS A 205 15.16 8.68 -50.20
N ARG A 206 15.14 7.77 -51.18
CA ARG A 206 16.29 7.42 -52.01
C ARG A 206 16.69 8.62 -52.88
N ARG A 207 18.00 8.76 -53.06
CA ARG A 207 18.70 9.70 -53.95
C ARG A 207 18.06 9.80 -55.33
N GLY A 208 17.95 11.03 -55.83
CA GLY A 208 17.97 11.34 -57.26
C GLY A 208 19.05 12.38 -57.50
N VAL A 209 20.12 11.98 -58.19
CA VAL A 209 20.96 12.89 -58.99
C VAL A 209 20.59 12.60 -60.44
N PRO A 210 20.36 13.63 -61.26
CA PRO A 210 21.05 13.60 -62.56
C PRO A 210 21.50 14.97 -63.09
N ILE A 211 22.72 14.92 -63.66
CA ILE A 211 23.36 15.74 -64.72
C ILE A 211 23.68 17.20 -64.38
#